data_AF-A0A8T3U5Y8-F1
#
_entry.id   AF-A0A8T3U5Y8-F1
#
_cell.length_a   1.000
_cell.length_b   1.000
_cell.length_c   1.000
_cell.angle_alpha   90.00
_cell.angle_beta   90.00
_cell.angle_gamma   90.00
#
_symmetry.space_group_name_H-M   'P 1'
#
loop_
_entity.id
_entity.type
_entity.pdbx_description
1 polymer ?
#
loop_
_entity_poly.entity_id
_entity_poly.type
_entity_poly.pdbx_seq_one_letter_code
_entity_poly.pdbx_strand_id
1 'polypeptide(L)'
;MIINSVQNGEYTMFVEIEDNSGKKYCINLDFRNIQNKIINENGVNRTLRLTDDKIYLEPKLDDLVDFKQGIYGQSGLKVKGDSRGQDLRYYKFGNGKNVFYATFAVHGFEDLWNHDGKELTYIAERLKDYLIRLGRSDIFKDWTLYLFPQVNPDGANHGWTNDGPGRTTLYSNSRENRGIDLNRNFRIDGTNHVRYTSDRNYNGENGFEAYEAKFLADFLKATQSKNGKNVLVDTHRMAWRNYRR
;
A
#
# COMPACT_ATOMS: atom_id res chain seq x y z
N MET A 1 -20.24 19.93 -3.89
CA MET A 1 -20.65 21.22 -4.45
C MET A 1 -21.84 21.69 -3.66
N ILE A 2 -21.70 22.79 -2.92
CA ILE A 2 -22.78 23.35 -2.10
C ILE A 2 -23.13 24.70 -2.72
N ILE A 3 -24.38 24.88 -3.14
CA ILE A 3 -24.91 26.17 -3.60
C ILE A 3 -25.50 26.83 -2.37
N ASN A 4 -24.84 27.86 -1.81
CA ASN A 4 -25.19 28.31 -0.45
C ASN A 4 -25.67 29.76 -0.31
N SER A 5 -25.67 30.61 -1.36
CA SER A 5 -26.39 31.88 -1.27
C SER A 5 -26.54 32.59 -2.62
N VAL A 6 -27.61 33.39 -2.69
CA VAL A 6 -27.86 34.40 -3.73
C VAL A 6 -27.66 35.76 -3.08
N GLN A 7 -26.76 36.58 -3.60
CA GLN A 7 -26.66 38.00 -3.24
C GLN A 7 -26.85 38.83 -4.52
N ASN A 8 -27.83 39.73 -4.52
CA ASN A 8 -28.13 40.63 -5.65
C ASN A 8 -28.36 39.95 -7.01
N GLY A 9 -28.89 38.72 -7.04
CA GLY A 9 -29.20 38.01 -8.29
C GLY A 9 -28.00 37.39 -9.01
N GLU A 10 -26.78 37.50 -8.44
CA GLU A 10 -25.61 36.78 -8.92
C GLU A 10 -25.46 35.44 -8.16
N TYR A 11 -25.42 34.33 -8.91
CA TYR A 11 -25.13 33.02 -8.35
C TYR A 11 -23.62 32.93 -8.08
N THR A 12 -23.22 32.93 -6.82
CA THR A 12 -21.83 32.64 -6.46
C THR A 12 -21.74 31.15 -6.12
N MET A 13 -21.10 30.38 -7.00
CA MET A 13 -20.82 28.97 -6.72
C MET A 13 -19.44 28.87 -6.07
N PHE A 14 -19.33 28.05 -5.04
CA PHE A 14 -18.06 27.80 -4.38
C PHE A 14 -17.76 26.31 -4.42
N VAL A 15 -16.49 25.98 -4.62
CA VAL A 15 -16.00 24.62 -4.38
C VAL A 15 -15.42 24.61 -2.97
N GLU A 16 -16.02 23.80 -2.10
CA GLU A 16 -15.43 23.44 -0.81
C GLU A 16 -14.61 22.17 -1.00
N ILE A 17 -13.34 22.22 -0.63
CA ILE A 17 -12.41 21.09 -0.62
C ILE A 17 -11.95 20.91 0.82
N GLU A 18 -12.03 19.69 1.36
CA GLU A 18 -11.49 19.36 2.67
C GLU A 18 -10.17 18.60 2.48
N ASP A 19 -9.10 19.05 3.12
CA ASP A 19 -7.85 18.29 3.16
C ASP A 19 -7.89 17.16 4.21
N ASN A 20 -6.84 16.35 4.23
CA ASN A 20 -6.75 15.21 5.15
C ASN A 20 -6.65 15.63 6.64
N SER A 21 -6.44 16.91 6.96
CA SER A 21 -6.45 17.44 8.33
C SER A 21 -7.85 17.90 8.78
N GLY A 22 -8.85 17.77 7.92
CA GLY A 22 -10.20 18.28 8.15
C GLY A 22 -10.31 19.79 7.89
N LYS A 23 -9.26 20.42 7.37
CA LYS A 23 -9.27 21.85 7.04
C LYS A 23 -9.95 22.05 5.70
N LYS A 24 -10.89 22.99 5.68
CA LYS A 24 -11.72 23.33 4.51
C LYS A 24 -11.15 24.52 3.75
N TYR A 25 -11.15 24.43 2.43
CA TYR A 25 -10.78 25.47 1.49
C TYR A 25 -11.99 25.79 0.63
N CYS A 26 -12.33 27.07 0.52
CA CYS A 26 -13.46 27.54 -0.25
C CYS A 26 -12.96 28.41 -1.40
N ILE A 27 -13.24 28.00 -2.63
CA ILE A 27 -12.82 28.72 -3.83
C ILE A 27 -14.05 29.27 -4.55
N ASN A 28 -14.08 30.59 -4.75
CA ASN A 28 -15.14 31.26 -5.50
C ASN A 28 -14.99 30.96 -6.99
N LEU A 29 -16.07 30.49 -7.60
CA LEU A 29 -16.18 30.35 -9.05
C LEU A 29 -16.81 31.62 -9.62
N ASP A 30 -16.00 32.42 -10.31
CA ASP A 30 -16.46 33.59 -11.06
C ASP A 30 -16.69 33.20 -12.52
N PHE A 31 -17.96 33.06 -12.91
CA PHE A 31 -18.37 32.58 -14.23
C PHE A 31 -18.29 33.64 -15.34
N ARG A 32 -17.91 34.88 -15.05
CA ARG A 32 -17.95 35.99 -16.01
C ARG A 32 -16.92 35.88 -17.16
N ASN A 33 -15.93 34.98 -17.09
CA ASN A 33 -14.85 34.83 -18.08
C ASN A 33 -14.26 33.40 -18.20
N ILE A 34 -15.03 32.32 -18.03
CA ILE A 34 -14.42 30.98 -17.92
C ILE A 34 -14.32 30.25 -19.26
N GLN A 35 -13.10 30.09 -19.77
CA GLN A 35 -12.77 28.94 -20.62
C GLN A 35 -11.89 27.89 -19.91
N ASN A 36 -11.13 28.22 -18.87
CA ASN A 36 -10.43 27.29 -17.96
C ASN A 36 -9.89 28.12 -16.78
N LYS A 37 -10.05 27.69 -15.52
CA LYS A 37 -9.44 28.38 -14.36
C LYS A 37 -8.52 27.43 -13.62
N ILE A 38 -7.26 27.84 -13.45
CA ILE A 38 -6.27 27.15 -12.62
C ILE A 38 -6.54 27.53 -11.17
N ILE A 39 -6.71 26.52 -10.32
CA ILE A 39 -6.85 26.69 -8.88
C ILE A 39 -5.50 26.31 -8.25
N ASN A 40 -4.86 27.29 -7.61
CA ASN A 40 -3.62 27.14 -6.86
C ASN A 40 -3.85 27.59 -5.41
N GLU A 41 -4.28 26.69 -4.53
CA GLU A 41 -4.42 26.97 -3.10
C GLU A 41 -3.92 25.80 -2.27
N ASN A 42 -2.99 26.03 -1.34
CA ASN A 42 -2.61 25.13 -0.23
C ASN A 42 -2.64 23.62 -0.54
N GLY A 43 -1.80 23.15 -1.46
CA GLY A 43 -1.70 21.72 -1.81
C GLY A 43 -2.75 21.21 -2.80
N VAL A 44 -3.63 22.10 -3.30
CA VAL A 44 -4.56 21.84 -4.39
C VAL A 44 -4.08 22.61 -5.63
N ASN A 45 -3.50 21.86 -6.58
CA ASN A 45 -3.19 22.32 -7.93
C ASN A 45 -4.09 21.52 -8.89
N ARG A 46 -5.19 22.14 -9.31
CA ARG A 46 -6.25 21.50 -10.11
C ARG A 46 -6.65 22.42 -11.25
N THR A 47 -7.06 21.80 -12.35
CA THR A 47 -7.74 22.48 -13.45
C THR A 47 -9.23 22.30 -13.25
N LEU A 48 -9.95 23.42 -13.13
CA LEU A 48 -11.40 23.41 -13.22
C LEU A 48 -11.79 23.45 -14.71
N ARG A 49 -12.48 22.41 -15.17
CA ARG A 49 -13.07 22.37 -16.51
C ARG A 49 -14.59 22.38 -16.41
N LEU A 50 -15.22 23.16 -17.26
CA LEU A 50 -16.67 23.15 -17.44
C LEU A 50 -17.00 22.55 -18.80
N THR A 51 -17.94 21.61 -18.81
CA THR A 51 -18.67 21.20 -20.01
C THR A 51 -20.11 21.71 -19.91
N ASP A 52 -20.88 21.56 -20.98
CA ASP A 52 -22.26 22.08 -21.08
C ASP A 52 -23.18 21.63 -19.94
N ASP A 53 -22.88 20.49 -19.30
CA ASP A 53 -23.68 19.88 -18.23
C ASP A 53 -22.91 19.54 -16.93
N LYS A 54 -21.57 19.67 -16.89
CA LYS A 54 -20.74 19.16 -15.78
C LYS A 54 -19.55 20.05 -15.43
N ILE A 55 -19.15 19.99 -14.17
CA ILE A 55 -17.93 20.60 -13.64
C ILE A 55 -16.94 19.49 -13.28
N TYR A 56 -15.74 19.55 -13.84
CA TYR A 56 -14.63 18.65 -13.55
C TYR A 56 -13.52 19.37 -12.79
N LEU A 57 -12.97 18.69 -11.79
CA LEU A 57 -11.75 19.09 -11.08
C LEU A 57 -10.68 18.04 -11.40
N GLU A 58 -9.77 18.38 -12.31
CA GLU A 58 -8.72 17.48 -12.77
C GLU A 58 -7.37 17.86 -12.15
N PRO A 59 -6.54 16.91 -11.67
CA PRO A 59 -5.12 17.16 -11.42
C PRO A 59 -4.45 17.72 -12.68
N LYS A 60 -3.53 18.67 -12.55
CA LYS A 60 -2.65 18.92 -13.69
C LYS A 60 -1.77 17.70 -13.90
N LEU A 61 -1.52 17.38 -15.17
CA LEU A 61 -0.69 16.25 -15.56
C LEU A 61 0.70 16.32 -14.89
N ASP A 62 1.29 17.52 -14.80
CA ASP A 62 2.59 17.77 -14.18
C ASP A 62 2.64 17.59 -12.66
N ASP A 63 1.47 17.50 -12.00
CA ASP A 63 1.33 17.27 -10.56
C ASP A 63 1.05 15.80 -10.22
N LEU A 64 0.90 14.92 -11.21
CA LEU A 64 0.71 13.50 -10.96
C LEU A 64 2.01 12.89 -10.45
N VAL A 65 1.89 12.08 -9.39
CA VAL A 65 2.99 11.21 -8.97
C VAL A 65 3.18 10.12 -10.03
N ASP A 66 4.43 9.76 -10.33
CA ASP A 66 4.71 8.54 -11.09
C ASP A 66 4.29 7.35 -10.23
N PHE A 67 3.12 6.78 -10.56
CA PHE A 67 2.53 5.67 -9.86
C PHE A 67 2.34 4.49 -10.80
N LYS A 68 2.69 3.30 -10.32
CA LYS A 68 2.47 2.04 -11.01
C LYS A 68 2.02 0.96 -10.04
N GLN A 69 1.05 0.14 -10.45
CA GLN A 69 0.77 -1.14 -9.83
C GLN A 69 1.45 -2.26 -10.64
N GLY A 70 1.98 -3.26 -9.96
CA GLY A 70 2.54 -4.45 -10.62
C GLY A 70 2.35 -5.71 -9.79
N ILE A 71 2.79 -6.83 -10.37
CA ILE A 71 2.81 -8.16 -9.74
C ILE A 71 4.28 -8.55 -9.55
N TYR A 72 4.62 -9.04 -8.37
CA TYR A 72 5.99 -9.51 -8.05
C TYR A 72 6.07 -11.03 -7.87
N GLY A 73 4.94 -11.73 -7.82
CA GLY A 73 4.91 -13.18 -7.62
C GLY A 73 3.51 -13.73 -7.47
N GLN A 74 3.42 -14.95 -6.95
CA GLN A 74 2.18 -15.68 -6.71
C GLN A 74 2.17 -16.25 -5.30
N SER A 75 1.00 -16.26 -4.65
CA SER A 75 0.84 -16.91 -3.34
C SER A 75 0.96 -18.43 -3.44
N GLY A 76 1.22 -19.10 -2.33
CA GLY A 76 1.37 -20.56 -2.31
C GLY A 76 0.13 -21.29 -2.83
N LEU A 77 -1.07 -20.84 -2.48
CA LEU A 77 -2.32 -21.38 -3.01
C LEU A 77 -2.44 -21.18 -4.53
N LYS A 78 -1.93 -20.05 -5.06
CA LYS A 78 -1.96 -19.82 -6.51
C LYS A 78 -1.02 -20.76 -7.25
N VAL A 79 0.19 -20.96 -6.71
CA VAL A 79 1.16 -21.93 -7.24
C VAL A 79 0.58 -23.35 -7.22
N LYS A 80 -0.18 -23.70 -6.17
CA LYS A 80 -0.90 -24.98 -6.08
C LYS A 80 -2.02 -25.13 -7.14
N GLY A 81 -2.53 -24.03 -7.70
CA GLY A 81 -3.69 -24.02 -8.59
C GLY A 81 -5.04 -23.94 -7.86
N ASP A 82 -5.03 -23.52 -6.59
CA ASP A 82 -6.25 -23.29 -5.79
C ASP A 82 -6.88 -21.94 -6.17
N SER A 83 -8.21 -21.91 -6.36
CA SER A 83 -8.94 -20.71 -6.79
C SER A 83 -8.90 -19.55 -5.79
N ARG A 84 -8.52 -19.81 -4.54
CA ARG A 84 -8.32 -18.79 -3.50
C ARG A 84 -6.98 -18.08 -3.61
N GLY A 85 -6.04 -18.65 -4.37
CA GLY A 85 -4.71 -18.09 -4.55
C GLY A 85 -4.71 -16.76 -5.28
N GLN A 86 -3.73 -15.91 -4.97
CA GLN A 86 -3.66 -14.54 -5.47
C GLN A 86 -2.31 -14.24 -6.13
N ASP A 87 -2.33 -13.33 -7.11
CA ASP A 87 -1.10 -12.67 -7.54
C ASP A 87 -0.65 -11.71 -6.45
N LEU A 88 0.65 -11.72 -6.16
CA LEU A 88 1.24 -10.85 -5.16
C LEU A 88 1.51 -9.49 -5.82
N ARG A 89 0.76 -8.47 -5.40
CA ARG A 89 0.82 -7.13 -5.99
C ARG A 89 1.73 -6.18 -5.20
N TYR A 90 2.26 -5.18 -5.88
CA TYR A 90 2.97 -4.06 -5.28
C TYR A 90 2.52 -2.73 -5.91
N TYR A 91 2.77 -1.65 -5.18
CA TYR A 91 2.66 -0.27 -5.66
C TYR A 91 4.03 0.37 -5.74
N LYS A 92 4.33 1.07 -6.82
CA LYS A 92 5.56 1.84 -7.01
C LYS A 92 5.22 3.31 -7.13
N PHE A 93 5.98 4.15 -6.43
CA PHE A 93 5.92 5.61 -6.52
C PHE A 93 7.30 6.20 -6.79
N GLY A 94 7.38 7.18 -7.69
CA GLY A 94 8.63 7.89 -7.99
C GLY A 94 9.65 7.06 -8.78
N ASN A 95 10.79 7.69 -9.07
CA ASN A 95 11.91 7.11 -9.83
C ASN A 95 13.28 7.52 -9.27
N GLY A 96 13.32 7.97 -8.02
CA GLY A 96 14.57 8.42 -7.43
C GLY A 96 15.56 7.29 -7.17
N LYS A 97 16.84 7.65 -7.06
CA LYS A 97 17.94 6.69 -6.91
C LYS A 97 17.91 5.91 -5.59
N ASN A 98 17.31 6.45 -4.52
CA ASN A 98 17.16 5.75 -3.25
C ASN A 98 15.91 4.88 -3.33
N VAL A 99 15.90 3.72 -2.67
CA VAL A 99 14.76 2.81 -2.68
C VAL A 99 14.27 2.55 -1.26
N PHE A 100 12.96 2.70 -1.09
CA PHE A 100 12.26 2.39 0.15
C PHE A 100 11.24 1.28 -0.11
N TYR A 101 11.23 0.28 0.76
CA TYR A 101 10.29 -0.83 0.75
C TYR A 101 9.46 -0.81 2.02
N ALA A 102 8.14 -0.94 1.90
CA ALA A 102 7.26 -1.20 3.03
C ALA A 102 6.43 -2.46 2.81
N THR A 103 6.56 -3.42 3.72
CA THR A 103 5.80 -4.67 3.72
C THR A 103 4.73 -4.64 4.79
N PHE A 104 3.56 -5.15 4.43
CA PHE A 104 2.39 -5.21 5.30
C PHE A 104 1.82 -6.62 5.28
N ALA A 105 1.28 -7.05 6.43
CA ALA A 105 0.66 -8.36 6.60
C ALA A 105 1.58 -9.50 6.13
N VAL A 106 2.81 -9.52 6.63
CA VAL A 106 3.70 -10.69 6.54
C VAL A 106 3.10 -11.85 7.34
N HIS A 107 2.38 -11.55 8.43
CA HIS A 107 1.43 -12.47 9.05
C HIS A 107 0.01 -12.02 8.72
N GLY A 108 -0.86 -12.98 8.41
CA GLY A 108 -2.29 -12.72 8.29
C GLY A 108 -2.97 -12.51 9.65
N PHE A 109 -2.40 -13.13 10.68
CA PHE A 109 -2.74 -12.96 12.09
C PHE A 109 -1.49 -12.47 12.86
N GLU A 110 -1.57 -11.25 13.36
CA GLU A 110 -0.55 -10.45 14.06
C GLU A 110 -0.78 -10.43 15.59
N ASP A 111 -1.62 -11.34 16.10
CA ASP A 111 -1.81 -11.70 17.52
C ASP A 111 -2.64 -10.74 18.39
N LEU A 112 -3.38 -9.80 17.80
CA LEU A 112 -4.28 -8.91 18.53
C LEU A 112 -5.75 -9.37 18.44
N TRP A 113 -6.22 -9.75 17.25
CA TRP A 113 -7.50 -10.43 17.03
C TRP A 113 -7.46 -11.21 15.70
N ASN A 114 -8.54 -11.95 15.40
CA ASN A 114 -8.61 -12.75 14.18
C ASN A 114 -8.47 -11.90 12.92
N HIS A 115 -7.53 -12.24 12.04
CA HIS A 115 -7.25 -11.53 10.78
C HIS A 115 -6.88 -10.05 10.93
N ASP A 116 -6.31 -9.63 12.06
CA ASP A 116 -5.80 -8.29 12.28
C ASP A 116 -4.71 -7.86 11.27
N GLY A 117 -4.05 -8.80 10.58
CA GLY A 117 -3.21 -8.49 9.41
C GLY A 117 -3.96 -7.75 8.29
N LYS A 118 -5.30 -7.91 8.18
CA LYS A 118 -6.11 -7.13 7.22
C LYS A 118 -6.14 -5.64 7.55
N GLU A 119 -5.97 -5.25 8.81
CA GLU A 119 -5.85 -3.85 9.19
C GLU A 119 -4.55 -3.26 8.63
N LEU A 120 -3.44 -4.01 8.66
CA LEU A 120 -2.19 -3.58 8.01
C LEU A 120 -2.37 -3.42 6.49
N THR A 121 -3.11 -4.33 5.85
CA THR A 121 -3.47 -4.18 4.43
C THR A 121 -4.32 -2.93 4.20
N TYR A 122 -5.29 -2.64 5.05
CA TYR A 122 -6.08 -1.41 4.98
C TYR A 122 -5.21 -0.16 5.10
N ILE A 123 -4.27 -0.12 6.05
CA ILE A 123 -3.31 0.98 6.19
C ILE A 123 -2.47 1.15 4.94
N ALA A 124 -1.99 0.06 4.34
CA ALA A 124 -1.22 0.11 3.10
C ALA A 124 -2.01 0.74 1.95
N GLU A 125 -3.30 0.40 1.83
CA GLU A 125 -4.20 1.02 0.85
C GLU A 125 -4.42 2.51 1.12
N ARG A 126 -4.61 2.90 2.39
CA ARG A 126 -4.75 4.30 2.79
C ARG A 126 -3.48 5.10 2.54
N LEU A 127 -2.31 4.51 2.78
CA LEU A 127 -1.01 5.10 2.47
C LEU A 127 -0.84 5.28 0.97
N LYS A 128 -1.17 4.25 0.16
CA LYS A 128 -1.17 4.36 -1.31
C LYS A 128 -2.05 5.52 -1.77
N ASP A 129 -3.30 5.60 -1.29
CA ASP A 129 -4.21 6.68 -1.68
C ASP A 129 -3.68 8.06 -1.22
N TYR A 130 -3.04 8.13 -0.04
CA TYR A 130 -2.40 9.34 0.44
C TYR A 130 -1.25 9.78 -0.46
N LEU A 131 -0.36 8.87 -0.88
CA LEU A 131 0.76 9.19 -1.78
C LEU A 131 0.26 9.63 -3.17
N ILE A 132 -0.82 9.02 -3.68
CA ILE A 132 -1.49 9.49 -4.91
C ILE A 132 -2.02 10.92 -4.72
N ARG A 133 -2.71 11.19 -3.60
CA ARG A 133 -3.25 12.53 -3.30
C ARG A 133 -2.16 13.58 -3.10
N LEU A 134 -1.03 13.20 -2.52
CA LEU A 134 0.14 14.06 -2.34
C LEU A 134 0.66 14.56 -3.69
N GLY A 135 0.54 13.74 -4.74
CA GLY A 135 0.96 14.10 -6.08
C GLY A 135 2.47 14.33 -6.16
N ARG A 136 2.89 15.26 -7.01
CA ARG A 136 4.28 15.63 -7.16
C ARG A 136 4.87 16.17 -5.86
N SER A 137 5.93 15.54 -5.40
CA SER A 137 6.69 15.94 -4.23
C SER A 137 8.18 15.64 -4.45
N ASP A 138 9.06 16.43 -3.84
CA ASP A 138 10.51 16.25 -3.96
C ASP A 138 10.96 14.89 -3.43
N ILE A 139 10.21 14.29 -2.50
CA ILE A 139 10.50 12.94 -2.02
C ILE A 139 10.57 11.92 -3.16
N PHE A 140 9.72 12.04 -4.18
CA PHE A 140 9.64 11.10 -5.30
C PHE A 140 10.72 11.34 -6.37
N LYS A 141 11.43 12.47 -6.31
CA LYS A 141 12.62 12.73 -7.13
C LYS A 141 13.84 11.98 -6.58
N ASP A 142 13.97 11.91 -5.26
CA ASP A 142 15.09 11.27 -4.60
C ASP A 142 14.84 9.80 -4.25
N TRP A 143 13.58 9.41 -4.10
CA TRP A 143 13.17 8.07 -3.69
C TRP A 143 12.23 7.39 -4.70
N THR A 144 12.45 6.09 -4.86
CA THR A 144 11.48 5.13 -5.40
C THR A 144 10.90 4.34 -4.22
N LEU A 145 9.58 4.41 -4.03
CA LEU A 145 8.88 3.71 -2.95
C LEU A 145 8.16 2.50 -3.52
N TYR A 146 8.35 1.33 -2.90
CA TYR A 146 7.60 0.12 -3.16
C TYR A 146 6.77 -0.25 -1.92
N LEU A 147 5.45 -0.34 -2.08
CA LEU A 147 4.54 -0.81 -1.04
C LEU A 147 4.00 -2.20 -1.40
N PHE A 148 4.09 -3.14 -0.47
CA PHE A 148 3.55 -4.49 -0.58
C PHE A 148 2.38 -4.63 0.41
N PRO A 149 1.13 -4.39 -0.02
CA PRO A 149 0.00 -4.23 0.89
C PRO A 149 -0.38 -5.50 1.64
N GLN A 150 -0.03 -6.67 1.11
CA GLN A 150 -0.33 -7.94 1.73
C GLN A 150 0.66 -9.00 1.24
N VAL A 151 1.67 -9.29 2.06
CA VAL A 151 2.72 -10.28 1.70
C VAL A 151 2.22 -11.71 1.85
N ASN A 152 1.37 -11.99 2.85
CA ASN A 152 0.73 -13.30 3.06
C ASN A 152 -0.79 -13.22 2.81
N PRO A 153 -1.25 -13.09 1.54
CA PRO A 153 -2.68 -12.98 1.26
C PRO A 153 -3.45 -14.26 1.57
N ASP A 154 -2.82 -15.43 1.43
CA ASP A 154 -3.45 -16.71 1.75
C ASP A 154 -3.77 -16.81 3.24
N GLY A 155 -2.78 -16.56 4.11
CA GLY A 155 -2.97 -16.55 5.55
C GLY A 155 -3.91 -15.44 6.01
N ALA A 156 -3.79 -14.24 5.46
CA ALA A 156 -4.65 -13.11 5.84
C ALA A 156 -6.12 -13.34 5.48
N ASN A 157 -6.40 -13.89 4.29
CA ASN A 157 -7.78 -13.99 3.79
C ASN A 157 -8.45 -15.32 4.09
N HIS A 158 -7.67 -16.41 4.23
CA HIS A 158 -8.18 -17.77 4.31
C HIS A 158 -7.59 -18.59 5.46
N GLY A 159 -6.66 -18.04 6.23
CA GLY A 159 -6.19 -18.66 7.47
C GLY A 159 -7.29 -18.70 8.54
N TRP A 160 -7.09 -19.53 9.55
CA TRP A 160 -8.10 -19.81 10.58
C TRP A 160 -7.52 -19.79 12.00
N THR A 161 -6.22 -19.59 12.17
CA THR A 161 -5.57 -19.53 13.47
C THR A 161 -4.32 -18.65 13.45
N ASN A 162 -4.02 -18.01 14.58
CA ASN A 162 -2.74 -17.33 14.79
C ASN A 162 -1.62 -18.30 15.21
N ASP A 163 -1.95 -19.54 15.59
CA ASP A 163 -0.99 -20.56 16.00
C ASP A 163 -0.59 -21.50 14.84
N GLY A 164 -0.53 -20.94 13.62
CA GLY A 164 -0.29 -21.71 12.40
C GLY A 164 -1.00 -21.07 11.20
N PRO A 165 -1.83 -21.81 10.44
CA PRO A 165 -2.50 -21.33 9.23
C PRO A 165 -3.26 -20.02 9.43
N GLY A 166 -2.68 -18.91 8.96
CA GLY A 166 -3.16 -17.55 9.22
C GLY A 166 -2.02 -16.64 9.67
N ARG A 167 -1.25 -17.06 10.68
CA ARG A 167 0.08 -16.49 10.92
C ARG A 167 1.05 -16.94 9.83
N THR A 168 1.09 -18.24 9.57
CA THR A 168 1.88 -18.85 8.49
C THR A 168 1.16 -18.72 7.15
N THR A 169 1.88 -18.94 6.05
CA THR A 169 1.26 -19.17 4.73
C THR A 169 0.38 -20.42 4.78
N LEU A 170 -0.43 -20.66 3.74
CA LEU A 170 -1.28 -21.87 3.69
C LEU A 170 -0.69 -23.00 2.85
N TYR A 171 0.32 -22.70 2.05
CA TYR A 171 0.99 -23.65 1.18
C TYR A 171 2.42 -23.21 0.91
N SER A 172 3.34 -24.15 0.81
CA SER A 172 4.75 -23.87 0.52
C SER A 172 5.42 -25.01 -0.24
N ASN A 173 6.69 -24.81 -0.60
CA ASN A 173 7.54 -25.85 -1.17
C ASN A 173 8.20 -26.74 -0.10
N SER A 174 7.88 -26.56 1.18
CA SER A 174 8.39 -27.42 2.24
C SER A 174 7.72 -28.80 2.23
N ARG A 175 8.25 -29.71 3.05
CA ARG A 175 7.70 -31.05 3.28
C ARG A 175 6.19 -30.98 3.54
N GLU A 176 5.45 -31.85 2.86
CA GLU A 176 3.98 -31.97 2.95
C GLU A 176 3.24 -30.66 2.61
N ASN A 177 3.93 -29.74 1.91
CA ASN A 177 3.44 -28.41 1.53
C ASN A 177 2.92 -27.57 2.70
N ARG A 178 3.46 -27.81 3.90
CA ARG A 178 3.03 -27.14 5.12
C ARG A 178 3.22 -25.63 5.01
N GLY A 179 2.27 -24.87 5.54
CA GLY A 179 2.34 -23.42 5.65
C GLY A 179 3.53 -22.94 6.49
N ILE A 180 4.16 -21.83 6.11
CA ILE A 180 5.41 -21.34 6.70
C ILE A 180 5.24 -19.96 7.36
N ASP A 181 5.82 -19.75 8.54
CA ASP A 181 6.02 -18.42 9.13
C ASP A 181 7.04 -17.65 8.27
N LEU A 182 6.56 -16.69 7.48
CA LEU A 182 7.39 -15.90 6.57
C LEU A 182 8.51 -15.17 7.31
N ASN A 183 8.25 -14.64 8.51
CA ASN A 183 9.23 -13.89 9.31
C ASN A 183 10.27 -14.81 9.99
N ARG A 184 10.29 -16.10 9.64
CA ARG A 184 11.34 -17.06 10.01
C ARG A 184 11.93 -17.78 8.80
N ASN A 185 11.45 -17.50 7.59
CA ASN A 185 11.83 -18.21 6.36
C ASN A 185 12.82 -17.43 5.48
N PHE A 186 12.92 -16.10 5.64
CA PHE A 186 13.98 -15.32 4.99
C PHE A 186 15.34 -15.76 5.52
N ARG A 187 16.30 -15.99 4.61
CA ARG A 187 17.66 -16.42 4.94
C ARG A 187 18.69 -15.41 4.49
N ILE A 188 19.75 -15.28 5.29
CA ILE A 188 20.95 -14.53 4.95
C ILE A 188 21.98 -15.52 4.39
N ASP A 189 22.57 -15.19 3.24
CA ASP A 189 23.61 -16.04 2.64
C ASP A 189 24.80 -16.16 3.60
N GLY A 190 25.32 -17.39 3.77
CA GLY A 190 26.41 -17.67 4.69
C GLY A 190 25.99 -17.93 6.15
N THR A 191 24.69 -17.88 6.50
CA THR A 191 24.21 -18.24 7.84
C THR A 191 23.52 -19.60 7.86
N ASN A 192 23.56 -20.26 9.02
CA ASN A 192 22.84 -21.51 9.28
C ASN A 192 21.33 -21.24 9.40
N HIS A 193 20.51 -22.10 8.79
CA HIS A 193 19.06 -22.05 8.93
C HIS A 193 18.65 -22.66 10.27
N VAL A 194 18.15 -21.82 11.19
CA VAL A 194 17.58 -22.29 12.46
C VAL A 194 16.19 -22.84 12.18
N ARG A 195 15.95 -24.12 12.48
CA ARG A 195 14.65 -24.74 12.26
C ARG A 195 13.72 -24.58 13.46
N TYR A 196 12.50 -24.18 13.17
CA TYR A 196 11.38 -24.18 14.10
C TYR A 196 10.33 -25.17 13.59
N THR A 197 9.80 -26.00 14.49
CA THR A 197 8.90 -27.11 14.11
C THR A 197 7.45 -26.95 14.58
N SER A 198 7.20 -26.04 15.52
CA SER A 198 5.85 -25.74 16.01
C SER A 198 4.98 -25.14 14.90
N ASP A 199 3.66 -25.41 14.91
CA ASP A 199 2.74 -24.91 13.89
C ASP A 199 2.85 -23.41 13.67
N ARG A 200 2.92 -22.67 14.78
CA ARG A 200 3.06 -21.20 14.78
C ARG A 200 4.29 -20.67 14.06
N ASN A 201 5.44 -21.32 14.28
CA ASN A 201 6.74 -20.78 13.89
C ASN A 201 7.39 -21.63 12.79
N TYR A 202 6.69 -22.62 12.26
CA TYR A 202 7.25 -23.56 11.29
C TYR A 202 7.84 -22.79 10.12
N ASN A 203 9.13 -23.00 9.84
CA ASN A 203 9.86 -22.16 8.90
C ASN A 203 10.52 -22.90 7.74
N GLY A 204 10.05 -24.13 7.49
CA GLY A 204 10.60 -25.00 6.45
C GLY A 204 11.89 -25.70 6.87
N GLU A 205 12.31 -26.65 6.05
CA GLU A 205 13.60 -27.31 6.18
C GLU A 205 14.74 -26.38 5.73
N ASN A 206 14.45 -25.45 4.81
CA ASN A 206 15.37 -24.45 4.31
C ASN A 206 14.72 -23.06 4.19
N GLY A 207 15.55 -22.02 4.12
CA GLY A 207 15.09 -20.67 3.81
C GLY A 207 14.54 -20.54 2.39
N PHE A 208 13.60 -19.62 2.21
CA PHE A 208 12.91 -19.35 0.93
C PHE A 208 12.07 -20.51 0.36
N GLU A 209 11.62 -21.44 1.22
CA GLU A 209 10.65 -22.47 0.84
C GLU A 209 9.21 -21.95 0.77
N ALA A 210 8.91 -20.80 1.39
CA ALA A 210 7.66 -20.09 1.14
C ALA A 210 7.74 -19.34 -0.19
N TYR A 211 6.76 -19.55 -1.07
CA TYR A 211 6.72 -18.91 -2.38
C TYR A 211 6.68 -17.38 -2.26
N GLU A 212 5.88 -16.86 -1.33
CA GLU A 212 5.76 -15.43 -1.03
C GLU A 212 7.10 -14.82 -0.59
N ALA A 213 7.83 -15.50 0.30
CA ALA A 213 9.15 -15.05 0.75
C ALA A 213 10.16 -15.05 -0.41
N LYS A 214 10.15 -16.10 -1.22
CA LYS A 214 11.04 -16.22 -2.39
C LYS A 214 10.79 -15.10 -3.39
N PHE A 215 9.55 -14.91 -3.82
CA PHE A 215 9.20 -13.86 -4.78
C PHE A 215 9.52 -12.47 -4.24
N LEU A 216 9.25 -12.21 -2.97
CA LEU A 216 9.59 -10.92 -2.35
C LEU A 216 11.11 -10.71 -2.36
N ALA A 217 11.89 -11.70 -1.94
CA ALA A 217 13.36 -11.59 -1.91
C ALA A 217 13.96 -11.38 -3.30
N ASP A 218 13.46 -12.11 -4.31
CA ASP A 218 13.91 -11.98 -5.70
C ASP A 218 13.57 -10.58 -6.24
N PHE A 219 12.37 -10.06 -5.94
CA PHE A 219 11.98 -8.69 -6.30
C PHE A 219 12.88 -7.65 -5.64
N LEU A 220 13.06 -7.70 -4.32
CA LEU A 220 13.91 -6.76 -3.57
C LEU A 220 15.34 -6.75 -4.11
N LYS A 221 15.91 -7.92 -4.40
CA LYS A 221 17.27 -8.04 -4.97
C LYS A 221 17.38 -7.43 -6.37
N ALA A 222 16.33 -7.55 -7.17
CA ALA A 222 16.25 -7.01 -8.53
C ALA A 222 16.04 -5.49 -8.55
N THR A 223 15.27 -4.94 -7.61
CA THR A 223 14.90 -3.51 -7.62
C THR A 223 15.70 -2.63 -6.68
N GLN A 224 16.57 -3.19 -5.84
CA GLN A 224 17.38 -2.41 -4.91
C GLN A 224 18.30 -1.43 -5.65
N SER A 225 18.49 -0.27 -5.03
CA SER A 225 19.45 0.72 -5.48
C SER A 225 20.86 0.15 -5.48
N LYS A 226 21.63 0.46 -6.53
CA LYS A 226 23.05 0.10 -6.65
C LYS A 226 23.99 1.26 -6.27
N ASN A 227 23.47 2.49 -6.25
CA ASN A 227 24.25 3.72 -6.06
C ASN A 227 23.55 4.75 -5.14
N GLY A 228 22.53 4.30 -4.41
CA GLY A 228 21.77 5.08 -3.43
C GLY A 228 21.47 4.26 -2.18
N LYS A 229 20.60 4.80 -1.32
CA LYS A 229 20.18 4.13 -0.08
C LYS A 229 19.11 3.08 -0.35
N ASN A 230 19.14 1.99 0.41
CA ASN A 230 18.07 1.01 0.48
C ASN A 230 17.52 1.00 1.92
N VAL A 231 16.21 1.15 2.06
CA VAL A 231 15.51 1.07 3.34
C VAL A 231 14.36 0.09 3.21
N LEU A 232 14.22 -0.82 4.16
CA LEU A 232 13.08 -1.72 4.27
C LEU A 232 12.44 -1.54 5.63
N VAL A 233 11.14 -1.31 5.64
CA VAL A 233 10.31 -1.26 6.85
C VAL A 233 9.30 -2.39 6.74
N ASP A 234 9.39 -3.33 7.68
CA ASP A 234 8.39 -4.37 7.83
C ASP A 234 7.42 -4.00 8.95
N THR A 235 6.12 -4.04 8.63
CA THR A 235 5.07 -3.69 9.58
C THR A 235 4.42 -4.94 10.13
N HIS A 236 4.35 -4.99 11.44
CA HIS A 236 3.70 -6.02 12.22
C HIS A 236 2.60 -5.40 13.09
N ARG A 237 2.03 -6.19 13.98
CA ARG A 237 1.00 -5.85 14.98
C ARG A 237 0.90 -4.36 15.34
N MET A 238 -0.35 -3.89 15.44
CA MET A 238 -0.63 -2.60 16.05
C MET A 238 -0.38 -2.65 17.56
N ALA A 239 0.31 -1.64 18.10
CA ALA A 239 0.34 -1.40 19.53
C ALA A 239 -0.93 -0.62 19.92
N TRP A 240 -1.91 -1.29 20.53
CA TRP A 240 -3.04 -0.59 21.14
C TRP A 240 -2.58 0.12 22.41
N ARG A 241 -2.38 1.46 22.35
CA ARG A 241 -2.39 2.30 23.56
C ARG A 241 -3.84 2.62 23.86
N ASN A 242 -4.32 2.11 25.00
CA ASN A 242 -5.59 2.53 25.60
C ASN A 242 -5.61 4.06 25.75
N TYR A 243 -6.20 4.78 24.81
CA TYR A 243 -6.77 6.08 25.11
C TYR A 243 -8.08 5.81 25.85
N ARG A 244 -7.97 5.61 27.17
CA ARG A 244 -9.12 5.82 28.06
C ARG A 244 -9.53 7.28 27.85
N ARG A 245 -10.78 7.46 27.40
CA ARG A 245 -11.46 8.75 27.36
C ARG A 245 -11.53 9.36 28.75
#